data_AF-A0AAE0LND4-F1
#
_entry.id   AF-A0AAE0LND4-F1
#
_cell.length_a   1.000
_cell.length_b   1.000
_cell.length_c   1.000
_cell.angle_alpha   90.00
_cell.angle_beta   90.00
_cell.angle_gamma   90.00
#
_symmetry.space_group_name_H-M   'P 1'
#
loop_
_entity.id
_entity.type
_entity.pdbx_description
1 polymer ?
#
loop_
_entity_poly.entity_id
_entity_poly.type
_entity_poly.pdbx_seq_one_letter_code
_entity_poly.pdbx_strand_id
1 'polypeptide(L)'
;MILPLYFGIHLQWASREPLQKVTDVHRARALTPGFLLGVVVPTTIVMLPTWVARSAESHQTIVAIFMLSPFWVSGITIAATKASAWLSGLSSSTRRNKAAATWWVKAVHLQTAAVSAAAHLYVMYRVFFPTNPEVLNLTRMYLPLPPNGPIGVTDNITSGSWLFLQFDHIFISLSSLSWALLLLEKTPLAARFGRGGLVLLLLVSALLIGPGATVSMALYFREGHLAGNARRY
;
A
#
# COMPACT_ATOMS: atom_id res chain seq x y z
N MET A 1 -0.68 -21.80 2.31
CA MET A 1 -1.62 -20.92 1.56
C MET A 1 -2.78 -20.46 2.45
N ILE A 2 -2.52 -19.62 3.46
CA ILE A 2 -3.59 -19.05 4.32
C ILE A 2 -4.08 -17.71 3.74
N LEU A 3 -3.21 -16.99 3.04
CA LEU A 3 -3.46 -15.63 2.55
C LEU A 3 -4.66 -15.53 1.57
N PRO A 4 -4.81 -16.40 0.55
CA PRO A 4 -5.97 -16.31 -0.35
C PRO A 4 -7.31 -16.59 0.35
N LEU A 5 -7.34 -17.54 1.30
CA LEU A 5 -8.52 -17.85 2.10
C LEU A 5 -8.89 -16.69 3.02
N TYR A 6 -7.91 -16.15 3.75
CA TYR A 6 -8.08 -14.95 4.57
C TYR A 6 -8.61 -13.79 3.72
N PHE A 7 -8.05 -13.58 2.53
CA PHE A 7 -8.47 -12.51 1.65
C PHE A 7 -9.89 -12.71 1.12
N GLY A 8 -10.26 -13.94 0.74
CA GLY A 8 -11.62 -14.27 0.31
C GLY A 8 -12.66 -13.98 1.41
N ILE A 9 -12.35 -14.35 2.65
CA ILE A 9 -13.19 -14.03 3.82
C ILE A 9 -13.27 -12.51 4.02
N HIS A 10 -12.13 -11.81 3.93
CA HIS A 10 -12.09 -10.35 4.09
C HIS A 10 -12.91 -9.62 3.03
N LEU A 11 -12.85 -10.05 1.77
CA LEU A 11 -13.67 -9.48 0.68
C LEU A 11 -15.16 -9.71 0.94
N GLN A 12 -15.56 -10.90 1.39
CA GLN A 12 -16.96 -11.18 1.74
C GLN A 12 -17.45 -10.27 2.87
N TRP A 13 -16.66 -10.12 3.93
CA TRP A 13 -16.94 -9.19 5.02
C TRP A 13 -17.05 -7.74 4.52
N ALA A 14 -16.05 -7.27 3.76
CA ALA A 14 -16.00 -5.92 3.22
C ALA A 14 -17.18 -5.62 2.27
N SER A 15 -17.71 -6.63 1.58
CA SER A 15 -18.89 -6.48 0.72
C SER A 15 -20.17 -6.18 1.54
N ARG A 16 -20.30 -6.77 2.72
CA ARG A 16 -21.52 -6.71 3.56
C ARG A 16 -21.54 -5.51 4.50
N GLU A 17 -20.39 -5.14 5.06
CA GLU A 17 -20.33 -4.09 6.08
C GLU A 17 -20.45 -2.68 5.49
N PRO A 18 -21.11 -1.74 6.21
CA PRO A 18 -21.09 -0.34 5.83
C PRO A 18 -19.66 0.23 5.91
N LEU A 19 -19.41 1.31 5.16
CA LEU A 19 -18.12 1.97 5.19
C LEU A 19 -17.87 2.60 6.57
N GLN A 20 -16.88 2.08 7.29
CA GLN A 20 -16.49 2.59 8.60
C GLN A 20 -15.69 3.90 8.49
N LYS A 21 -15.96 4.83 9.40
CA LYS A 21 -15.31 6.14 9.46
C LYS A 21 -14.42 6.26 10.70
N VAL A 22 -13.24 6.86 10.54
CA VAL A 22 -12.36 7.17 11.65
C VAL A 22 -12.91 8.35 12.46
N THR A 23 -13.02 8.16 13.78
CA THR A 23 -13.58 9.15 14.72
C THR A 23 -12.53 9.72 15.68
N ASP A 24 -11.43 9.00 15.92
CA ASP A 24 -10.36 9.39 16.82
C ASP A 24 -9.29 10.20 16.07
N VAL A 25 -9.20 11.49 16.40
CA VAL A 25 -8.25 12.42 15.77
C VAL A 25 -6.80 12.14 16.15
N HIS A 26 -6.53 11.63 17.35
CA HIS A 26 -5.16 11.35 17.79
C HIS A 26 -4.61 10.11 17.09
N ARG A 27 -5.45 9.06 16.98
CA ARG A 27 -5.10 7.88 16.18
C ARG A 27 -4.91 8.25 14.71
N ALA A 28 -5.82 9.05 14.14
CA ALA A 28 -5.70 9.50 12.76
C ALA A 28 -4.40 10.31 12.52
N ARG A 29 -4.06 11.24 13.42
CA ARG A 29 -2.83 12.03 13.34
C ARG A 29 -1.58 11.19 13.49
N ALA A 30 -1.64 10.13 14.30
CA ALA A 30 -0.53 9.20 14.50
C ALA A 30 -0.21 8.35 13.26
N LEU A 31 -1.14 8.23 12.30
CA LEU A 31 -0.91 7.45 11.07
C LEU A 31 0.23 8.03 10.22
N THR A 32 0.36 9.36 10.14
CA THR A 32 1.44 9.99 9.37
C THR A 32 2.85 9.65 9.90
N PRO A 33 3.19 9.91 11.18
CA PRO A 33 4.50 9.52 11.70
C PRO A 33 4.66 7.98 11.73
N GLY A 34 3.58 7.22 11.98
CA GLY A 34 3.61 5.76 11.87
C GLY A 34 3.98 5.27 10.47
N PHE A 35 3.43 5.88 9.43
CA PHE A 35 3.76 5.56 8.04
C PHE A 35 5.19 5.97 7.69
N LEU A 36 5.60 7.20 8.01
CA LEU A 36 6.94 7.70 7.66
C LEU A 36 8.05 6.92 8.38
N LEU A 37 7.94 6.75 9.69
CA LEU A 37 8.98 6.13 10.50
C LEU A 37 8.89 4.60 10.52
N GLY A 38 7.68 4.05 10.39
CA GLY A 38 7.46 2.61 10.44
C GLY A 38 7.50 1.92 9.07
N VAL A 39 7.24 2.65 7.98
CA VAL A 39 7.22 2.08 6.62
C VAL A 39 8.27 2.72 5.73
N VAL A 40 8.26 4.04 5.55
CA VAL A 40 9.14 4.70 4.57
C VAL A 40 10.61 4.55 4.96
N VAL A 41 10.99 4.96 6.17
CA VAL A 41 12.39 4.89 6.64
C VAL A 41 12.94 3.45 6.58
N PRO A 42 12.26 2.43 7.14
CA PRO A 42 12.78 1.06 7.09
C PRO A 42 12.87 0.52 5.66
N THR A 43 11.88 0.83 4.81
CA THR A 43 11.91 0.41 3.40
C THR A 43 13.10 1.03 2.67
N THR A 44 13.39 2.31 2.88
CA THR A 44 14.57 2.96 2.28
C THR A 44 15.87 2.30 2.74
N ILE A 45 15.98 1.91 4.01
CA ILE A 45 17.17 1.22 4.55
C ILE A 45 17.34 -0.17 3.92
N VAL A 46 16.25 -0.93 3.77
CA VAL A 46 16.24 -2.26 3.14
C VAL A 46 16.58 -2.17 1.66
N MET A 47 16.08 -1.15 0.97
CA MET A 47 16.34 -0.94 -0.45
C MET A 47 17.72 -0.31 -0.72
N LEU A 48 18.41 0.19 0.30
CA LEU A 48 19.73 0.83 0.15
C LEU A 48 20.76 0.00 -0.64
N PRO A 49 20.80 -1.35 -0.56
CA PRO A 49 21.66 -2.19 -1.38
C PRO A 49 21.43 -2.10 -2.90
N THR A 50 20.26 -1.60 -3.33
CA THR A 50 20.01 -1.31 -4.76
C THR A 50 20.82 -0.12 -5.28
N TRP A 51 21.32 0.73 -4.37
CA TRP A 51 22.11 1.92 -4.70
C TRP A 51 23.55 1.86 -4.18
N VAL A 52 23.83 1.01 -3.18
CA VAL A 52 25.15 0.89 -2.54
C VAL A 52 25.50 -0.58 -2.36
N ALA A 53 26.66 -1.03 -2.85
CA ALA A 53 27.09 -2.41 -2.69
C ALA A 53 27.17 -2.83 -1.20
N ARG A 54 26.67 -4.03 -0.89
CA ARG A 54 26.73 -4.65 0.45
C ARG A 54 26.95 -6.15 0.36
N SER A 55 27.48 -6.76 1.43
CA SER A 55 27.55 -8.21 1.55
C SER A 55 26.16 -8.83 1.65
N ALA A 56 26.02 -10.07 1.16
CA ALA A 56 24.77 -10.82 1.23
C ALA A 56 24.30 -11.00 2.69
N GLU A 57 25.23 -11.29 3.61
CA GLU A 57 24.94 -11.41 5.05
C GLU A 57 24.32 -10.13 5.62
N SER A 58 24.95 -8.97 5.39
CA SER A 58 24.42 -7.69 5.86
C SER A 58 23.04 -7.39 5.29
N HIS A 59 22.80 -7.72 4.01
CA HIS A 59 21.48 -7.57 3.40
C HIS A 59 20.43 -8.44 4.09
N GLN A 60 20.71 -9.72 4.31
CA GLN A 60 19.77 -10.64 4.95
C GLN A 60 19.50 -10.27 6.41
N THR A 61 20.50 -9.80 7.16
CA THR A 61 20.29 -9.28 8.52
C THR A 61 19.32 -8.10 8.53
N ILE A 62 19.47 -7.16 7.60
CA ILE A 62 18.59 -6.00 7.49
C ILE A 62 17.17 -6.42 7.11
N VAL A 63 17.03 -7.37 6.17
CA VAL A 63 15.73 -7.94 5.80
C VAL A 63 15.08 -8.63 7.00
N ALA A 64 15.82 -9.39 7.79
CA ALA A 64 15.32 -10.04 9.00
C ALA A 64 14.81 -9.03 10.05
N ILE A 65 15.54 -7.93 10.26
CA ILE A 65 15.08 -6.82 11.12
C ILE A 65 13.80 -6.21 10.55
N PHE A 66 13.71 -6.05 9.23
CA PHE A 66 12.52 -5.51 8.58
C PHE A 66 11.28 -6.41 8.69
N MET A 67 11.45 -7.73 8.88
CA MET A 67 10.31 -8.64 9.12
C MET A 67 9.56 -8.31 10.41
N LEU A 68 10.20 -7.62 11.36
CA LEU A 68 9.55 -7.10 12.56
C LEU A 68 8.79 -5.79 12.31
N SER A 69 8.72 -5.31 11.06
CA SER A 69 8.06 -4.05 10.65
C SER A 69 6.69 -3.81 11.30
N PRO A 70 5.79 -4.81 11.42
CA PRO A 70 4.48 -4.60 12.04
C PRO A 70 4.57 -4.17 13.51
N PHE A 71 5.58 -4.64 14.26
CA PHE A 71 5.75 -4.32 15.67
C PHE A 71 6.20 -2.87 15.86
N TRP A 72 7.20 -2.39 15.11
CA TRP A 72 7.64 -1.00 15.26
C TRP A 72 6.61 -0.02 14.69
N VAL A 73 5.93 -0.32 13.57
CA VAL A 73 4.82 0.52 13.06
C VAL A 73 3.75 0.68 14.14
N SER A 74 3.37 -0.41 14.79
CA SER A 74 2.38 -0.40 15.87
C SER A 74 2.88 0.40 17.07
N GLY A 75 4.13 0.16 17.51
CA GLY A 75 4.76 0.88 18.62
C GLY A 75 4.84 2.39 18.38
N ILE A 76 5.30 2.81 17.20
CA ILE A 76 5.39 4.21 16.78
C ILE A 76 3.99 4.84 16.74
N THR A 77 3.01 4.15 16.18
CA THR A 77 1.62 4.67 16.09
C THR A 77 1.02 4.84 17.49
N ILE A 78 1.23 3.89 18.40
CA ILE A 78 0.78 3.99 19.80
C ILE A 78 1.47 5.16 20.50
N ALA A 79 2.79 5.27 20.37
CA ALA A 79 3.57 6.35 20.97
C ALA A 79 3.13 7.72 20.44
N ALA A 80 2.97 7.86 19.12
CA ALA A 80 2.52 9.08 18.48
C ALA A 80 1.06 9.43 18.86
N THR A 81 0.20 8.44 19.06
CA THR A 81 -1.17 8.66 19.55
C THR A 81 -1.15 9.25 20.95
N LYS A 82 -0.36 8.66 21.87
CA LYS A 82 -0.22 9.15 23.26
C LYS A 82 0.39 10.54 23.30
N ALA A 83 1.45 10.78 22.52
CA ALA A 83 2.09 12.10 22.42
C ALA A 83 1.13 13.14 21.86
N SER A 84 0.36 12.80 20.82
CA SER A 84 -0.65 13.71 20.26
C SER A 84 -1.75 14.04 21.27
N ALA A 85 -2.20 13.06 22.06
CA ALA A 85 -3.23 13.29 23.07
C ALA A 85 -2.70 14.24 24.16
N TRP A 86 -1.49 13.98 24.67
CA TRP A 86 -0.82 14.80 25.69
C TRP A 86 -0.63 16.25 25.23
N LEU A 87 -0.15 16.47 24.00
CA LEU A 87 0.09 17.82 23.45
C LEU A 87 -1.19 18.60 23.18
N SER A 88 -2.31 17.92 22.96
CA SER A 88 -3.53 18.56 22.43
C SER A 88 -4.43 19.20 23.48
N GLY A 89 -4.17 18.99 24.79
CA GLY A 89 -4.89 19.61 25.91
C GLY A 89 -6.42 19.54 25.81
N LEU A 90 -7.05 18.62 26.54
CA LEU A 90 -8.51 18.40 26.67
C LEU A 90 -9.41 19.63 26.37
N SER A 91 -9.74 19.90 25.10
CA SER A 91 -10.99 20.56 24.68
C SER A 91 -10.97 20.81 23.17
N SER A 92 -11.77 20.05 22.43
CA SER A 92 -12.18 20.44 21.09
C SER A 92 -13.51 19.75 20.77
N SER A 93 -14.42 20.48 20.13
CA SER A 93 -15.76 19.97 19.86
C SER A 93 -15.70 18.70 18.99
N THR A 94 -16.58 17.74 19.28
CA THR A 94 -16.64 16.42 18.63
C THR A 94 -16.72 16.53 17.09
N ARG A 95 -17.34 17.59 16.56
CA ARG A 95 -17.45 17.84 15.11
C ARG A 95 -16.11 18.27 14.49
N ARG A 96 -15.37 19.17 15.15
CA ARG A 96 -14.03 19.60 14.72
C ARG A 96 -13.06 18.42 14.72
N ASN A 97 -13.17 17.54 15.72
CA ASN A 97 -12.32 16.35 15.82
C ASN A 97 -12.60 15.32 14.74
N LYS A 98 -13.87 15.10 14.37
CA LYS A 98 -14.21 14.22 13.24
C LYS A 98 -13.68 14.75 11.90
N ALA A 99 -13.82 16.05 11.64
CA ALA A 99 -13.30 16.66 10.42
C ALA A 99 -11.77 16.60 10.35
N ALA A 100 -11.10 16.92 11.46
CA ALA A 100 -9.65 16.81 11.58
C ALA A 100 -9.17 15.36 11.42
N ALA A 101 -9.85 14.38 12.03
CA ALA A 101 -9.53 12.96 11.88
C ALA A 101 -9.59 12.53 10.40
N THR A 102 -10.67 12.88 9.68
CA THR A 102 -10.78 12.57 8.24
C THR A 102 -9.68 13.25 7.42
N TRP A 103 -9.30 14.50 7.76
CA TRP A 103 -8.19 15.17 7.08
C TRP A 103 -6.87 14.42 7.25
N TRP A 104 -6.52 13.98 8.46
CA TRP A 104 -5.30 13.21 8.72
C TRP A 104 -5.30 11.85 8.00
N VAL A 105 -6.43 11.14 7.98
CA VAL A 105 -6.55 9.87 7.23
C VAL A 105 -6.36 10.11 5.73
N LYS A 106 -6.97 11.17 5.19
CA LYS A 106 -6.74 11.56 3.78
C LYS A 106 -5.27 11.91 3.52
N ALA A 107 -4.62 12.63 4.43
CA ALA A 107 -3.22 13.00 4.30
C ALA A 107 -2.32 11.77 4.23
N VAL A 108 -2.51 10.77 5.11
CA VAL A 108 -1.71 9.55 5.05
C VAL A 108 -1.98 8.74 3.78
N HIS A 109 -3.23 8.65 3.31
CA HIS A 109 -3.51 8.00 2.02
C HIS A 109 -2.81 8.69 0.85
N LEU A 110 -2.77 10.03 0.84
CA LEU A 110 -2.05 10.78 -0.19
C LEU A 110 -0.52 10.57 -0.10
N GLN A 111 0.03 10.51 1.12
CA GLN A 111 1.45 10.18 1.34
C GLN A 111 1.78 8.77 0.84
N THR A 112 0.96 7.78 1.18
CA THR A 112 1.11 6.40 0.71
C THR A 112 1.00 6.33 -0.81
N ALA A 113 0.06 7.08 -1.41
CA ALA A 113 -0.07 7.16 -2.86
C ALA A 113 1.18 7.74 -3.52
N ALA A 114 1.70 8.86 -3.01
CA ALA A 114 2.90 9.50 -3.55
C ALA A 114 4.13 8.58 -3.47
N VAL A 115 4.37 7.96 -2.32
CA VAL A 115 5.51 7.04 -2.14
C VAL A 115 5.38 5.81 -3.03
N SER A 116 4.18 5.22 -3.10
CA SER A 116 3.92 4.05 -3.95
C SER A 116 4.06 4.37 -5.44
N ALA A 117 3.59 5.54 -5.88
CA ALA A 117 3.74 6.00 -7.25
C ALA A 117 5.20 6.26 -7.60
N ALA A 118 5.96 6.92 -6.72
CA ALA A 118 7.38 7.14 -6.90
C ALA A 118 8.15 5.82 -7.04
N ALA A 119 7.86 4.83 -6.17
CA ALA A 119 8.47 3.51 -6.25
C ALA A 119 8.11 2.78 -7.55
N HIS A 120 6.83 2.80 -7.95
CA HIS A 120 6.36 2.19 -9.21
C HIS A 120 7.04 2.82 -10.42
N LEU A 121 7.02 4.15 -10.51
CA LEU A 121 7.64 4.89 -11.62
C LEU A 121 9.16 4.68 -11.66
N TYR A 122 9.83 4.58 -10.51
CA TYR A 122 11.24 4.24 -10.46
C TYR A 122 11.51 2.84 -11.03
N VAL A 123 10.73 1.84 -10.63
CA VAL A 123 10.88 0.47 -11.16
C VAL A 123 10.58 0.44 -12.65
N MET A 124 9.49 1.07 -13.10
CA MET A 124 9.15 1.16 -14.53
C MET A 124 10.26 1.85 -15.33
N TYR A 125 10.81 2.97 -14.83
CA TYR A 125 11.94 3.64 -15.44
C TYR A 125 13.14 2.70 -15.61
N ARG A 126 13.50 1.94 -14.56
CA ARG A 126 14.61 0.97 -14.64
C ARG A 126 14.33 -0.14 -15.65
N VAL A 127 13.08 -0.56 -15.80
CA VAL A 127 12.66 -1.61 -16.74
C VAL A 127 12.62 -1.11 -18.20
N PHE A 128 12.20 0.14 -18.44
CA PHE A 128 12.18 0.73 -19.78
C PHE A 128 13.55 1.21 -20.25
N PHE A 129 14.44 1.58 -19.33
CA PHE A 129 15.80 2.01 -19.61
C PHE A 129 16.82 1.10 -18.89
N PRO A 130 16.86 -0.21 -19.22
CA PRO A 130 17.72 -1.15 -18.52
C PRO A 130 19.17 -1.00 -18.99
N THR A 131 20.12 -1.06 -18.06
CA THR A 131 21.55 -1.17 -18.38
C THR A 131 21.87 -2.52 -19.04
N ASN A 132 21.08 -3.56 -18.75
CA ASN A 132 21.17 -4.87 -19.37
C ASN A 132 19.75 -5.39 -19.72
N PRO A 133 19.27 -5.19 -20.97
CA PRO A 133 17.92 -5.55 -21.40
C PRO A 133 17.62 -7.05 -21.33
N GLU A 134 18.64 -7.89 -21.45
CA GLU A 134 18.49 -9.35 -21.38
C GLU A 134 18.10 -9.80 -19.98
N VAL A 135 18.51 -9.06 -18.95
CA VAL A 135 18.24 -9.37 -17.55
C VAL A 135 16.96 -8.70 -17.06
N LEU A 136 16.73 -7.44 -17.43
CA LEU A 136 15.62 -6.63 -16.93
C LEU A 136 14.69 -6.17 -18.07
N ASN A 137 13.47 -6.71 -18.09
CA ASN A 137 12.41 -6.32 -19.02
C ASN A 137 11.02 -6.63 -18.43
N LEU A 138 9.96 -6.07 -19.03
CA LEU A 138 8.57 -6.21 -18.55
C LEU A 138 8.12 -7.68 -18.51
N THR A 139 8.49 -8.47 -19.53
CA THR A 139 8.14 -9.89 -19.59
C THR A 139 8.71 -10.63 -18.39
N ARG A 140 9.98 -10.41 -18.05
CA ARG A 140 10.62 -11.03 -16.88
C ARG A 140 10.13 -10.49 -15.55
N MET A 141 9.50 -9.32 -15.50
CA MET A 141 8.92 -8.77 -14.27
C MET A 141 7.55 -9.39 -13.97
N TYR A 142 6.71 -9.60 -15.00
CA TYR A 142 5.30 -9.98 -14.82
C TYR A 142 4.94 -11.38 -15.32
N LEU A 143 5.72 -11.97 -16.23
CA LEU A 143 5.48 -13.30 -16.74
C LEU A 143 6.37 -14.29 -15.97
N PRO A 144 5.79 -15.11 -15.08
CA PRO A 144 6.53 -16.20 -14.46
C PRO A 144 6.94 -17.19 -15.55
N LEU A 145 8.25 -17.39 -15.74
CA LEU A 145 8.79 -18.37 -16.69
C LEU A 145 9.25 -19.62 -15.92
N PRO A 146 8.49 -20.73 -15.94
CA PRO A 146 8.95 -22.02 -15.43
C PRO A 146 9.81 -22.75 -16.47
N PRO A 147 10.78 -23.63 -16.10
CA PRO A 147 11.30 -23.96 -14.76
C PRO A 147 12.72 -23.43 -14.46
N ASN A 148 13.36 -22.73 -15.40
CA ASN A 148 14.82 -22.46 -15.34
C ASN A 148 15.21 -21.14 -14.65
N GLY A 149 14.24 -20.40 -14.09
CA GLY A 149 14.50 -19.10 -13.45
C GLY A 149 15.05 -18.04 -14.41
N PRO A 150 15.55 -16.91 -13.90
CA PRO A 150 16.19 -15.88 -14.72
C PRO A 150 17.46 -16.42 -15.38
N ILE A 151 17.68 -16.11 -16.67
CA ILE A 151 18.94 -16.43 -17.37
C ILE A 151 20.13 -15.87 -16.57
N GLY A 152 21.11 -16.72 -16.25
CA GLY A 152 22.30 -16.37 -15.47
C GLY A 152 22.23 -16.72 -13.97
N VAL A 153 21.08 -17.19 -13.48
CA VAL A 153 20.92 -17.66 -12.10
C VAL A 153 20.90 -19.20 -12.08
N THR A 154 21.98 -19.81 -11.61
CA THR A 154 22.09 -21.28 -11.50
C THR A 154 21.64 -21.81 -10.13
N ASP A 155 21.41 -20.92 -9.16
CA ASP A 155 20.96 -21.29 -7.82
C ASP A 155 19.43 -21.44 -7.76
N ASN A 156 18.99 -22.65 -7.41
CA ASN A 156 17.57 -23.00 -7.30
C ASN A 156 16.84 -22.17 -6.22
N ILE A 157 17.53 -21.75 -5.15
CA ILE A 157 16.92 -20.95 -4.08
C ILE A 157 16.57 -19.55 -4.58
N THR A 158 17.51 -18.92 -5.30
CA THR A 158 17.31 -17.60 -5.91
C THR A 158 16.23 -17.63 -6.99
N SER A 159 16.23 -18.64 -7.85
CA SER A 159 15.20 -18.83 -8.89
C SER A 159 13.79 -19.06 -8.30
N GLY A 160 13.68 -19.87 -7.25
CA GLY A 160 12.41 -20.08 -6.54
C GLY A 160 11.90 -18.81 -5.85
N SER A 161 12.79 -18.05 -5.22
CA SER A 161 12.44 -16.78 -4.56
C SER A 161 11.95 -15.73 -5.57
N TRP A 162 12.57 -15.66 -6.75
CA TRP A 162 12.13 -14.77 -7.82
C TRP A 162 10.71 -15.10 -8.30
N LEU A 163 10.45 -16.38 -8.60
CA LEU A 163 9.13 -16.84 -9.04
C LEU A 163 8.06 -16.56 -7.98
N PHE A 164 8.38 -16.80 -6.71
CA PHE A 164 7.50 -16.50 -5.59
C PHE A 164 7.14 -15.01 -5.53
N LEU A 165 8.12 -14.12 -5.65
CA LEU A 165 7.90 -12.67 -5.63
C LEU A 165 7.03 -12.18 -6.80
N GLN A 166 7.18 -12.75 -8.00
CA GLN A 166 6.35 -12.41 -9.15
C GLN A 166 4.87 -12.76 -8.89
N PHE A 167 4.60 -13.98 -8.43
CA PHE A 167 3.24 -14.40 -8.12
C PHE A 167 2.66 -13.59 -6.96
N ASP A 168 3.42 -13.40 -5.88
CA ASP A 168 2.98 -12.64 -4.72
C ASP A 168 2.61 -11.21 -5.10
N HIS A 169 3.42 -10.55 -5.94
CA HIS A 169 3.12 -9.22 -6.46
C HIS A 169 1.80 -9.18 -7.25
N ILE A 170 1.58 -10.13 -8.17
CA ILE A 170 0.35 -10.21 -8.97
C ILE A 170 -0.87 -10.43 -8.06
N PHE A 171 -0.80 -11.43 -7.17
CA PHE A 171 -1.91 -11.76 -6.28
C PHE A 171 -2.24 -10.62 -5.32
N ILE A 172 -1.25 -10.00 -4.69
CA ILE A 172 -1.45 -8.85 -3.79
C ILE A 172 -2.06 -7.68 -4.56
N SER A 173 -1.59 -7.41 -5.77
CA SER A 173 -2.09 -6.30 -6.59
C SER A 173 -3.55 -6.52 -6.98
N LEU A 174 -3.89 -7.68 -7.55
CA LEU A 174 -5.26 -8.00 -7.95
C LEU A 174 -6.21 -8.03 -6.75
N SER A 175 -5.75 -8.59 -5.63
CA SER A 175 -6.49 -8.62 -4.36
C SER A 175 -6.80 -7.19 -3.91
N SER A 176 -5.79 -6.34 -3.83
CA SER A 176 -5.94 -4.95 -3.37
C SER A 176 -6.84 -4.13 -4.29
N LEU A 177 -6.74 -4.30 -5.61
CA LEU A 177 -7.63 -3.65 -6.58
C LEU A 177 -9.08 -4.16 -6.46
N SER A 178 -9.28 -5.46 -6.24
CA SER A 178 -10.61 -6.03 -6.02
C SER A 178 -11.26 -5.46 -4.76
N TRP A 179 -10.48 -5.30 -3.68
CA TRP A 179 -10.95 -4.65 -2.47
C TRP A 179 -11.27 -3.17 -2.69
N ALA A 180 -10.41 -2.43 -3.40
CA ALA A 180 -10.67 -1.04 -3.76
C ALA A 180 -11.96 -0.89 -4.59
N LEU A 181 -12.22 -1.81 -5.53
CA LEU A 181 -13.46 -1.85 -6.30
C LEU A 181 -14.68 -1.95 -5.38
N LEU A 182 -14.70 -2.91 -4.44
CA LEU A 182 -15.80 -3.07 -3.49
C LEU A 182 -16.05 -1.81 -2.64
N LEU A 183 -14.98 -1.10 -2.28
CA LEU A 183 -15.09 0.16 -1.54
C LEU A 183 -15.65 1.29 -2.41
N LEU A 184 -15.20 1.40 -3.66
CA LEU A 184 -15.66 2.43 -4.60
C LEU A 184 -17.09 2.20 -5.09
N GLU A 185 -17.54 0.95 -5.18
CA GLU A 185 -18.94 0.57 -5.47
C GLU A 185 -19.92 1.16 -4.45
N LYS A 186 -19.45 1.46 -3.23
CA LYS A 186 -20.22 2.09 -2.14
C LYS A 186 -20.16 3.63 -2.14
N THR A 187 -19.63 4.23 -3.20
CA THR A 187 -19.49 5.69 -3.34
C THR A 187 -20.24 6.21 -4.57
N PRO A 188 -20.44 7.54 -4.71
CA PRO A 188 -21.09 8.11 -5.88
C PRO A 188 -20.37 7.83 -7.21
N LEU A 189 -19.10 7.41 -7.18
CA LEU A 189 -18.39 6.99 -8.40
C LEU A 189 -19.02 5.77 -9.05
N ALA A 190 -19.64 4.87 -8.26
CA ALA A 190 -20.32 3.69 -8.78
C ALA A 190 -21.48 4.09 -9.70
N ALA A 191 -22.28 5.09 -9.29
CA ALA A 191 -23.37 5.62 -10.10
C ALA A 191 -22.87 6.36 -11.35
N ARG A 192 -21.70 7.01 -11.26
CA ARG A 192 -21.11 7.78 -12.37
C ARG A 192 -20.47 6.90 -13.45
N PHE A 193 -19.74 5.85 -13.05
CA PHE A 193 -18.91 5.05 -13.96
C PHE A 193 -19.43 3.63 -14.17
N GLY A 194 -20.34 3.14 -13.33
CA GLY A 194 -20.71 1.73 -13.28
C GLY A 194 -19.55 0.84 -12.84
N ARG A 195 -19.83 -0.45 -12.61
CA ARG A 195 -18.79 -1.41 -12.20
C ARG A 195 -17.70 -1.57 -13.25
N GLY A 196 -18.06 -1.69 -14.53
CA GLY A 196 -17.11 -1.83 -15.63
C GLY A 196 -16.17 -0.62 -15.76
N GLY A 197 -16.70 0.60 -15.64
CA GLY A 197 -15.89 1.82 -15.65
C GLY A 197 -14.96 1.93 -14.45
N LEU A 198 -15.39 1.50 -13.25
CA LEU A 198 -14.51 1.42 -12.07
C LEU A 198 -13.39 0.40 -12.25
N VAL A 199 -13.67 -0.78 -12.80
CA VAL A 199 -12.65 -1.79 -13.11
C VAL A 199 -11.62 -1.22 -14.08
N LEU A 200 -12.07 -0.61 -15.18
CA LEU A 200 -11.18 0.00 -16.15
C LEU A 200 -10.33 1.12 -15.53
N LEU A 201 -10.95 2.00 -14.74
CA LEU A 201 -10.26 3.09 -14.04
C LEU A 201 -9.17 2.55 -13.10
N LEU A 202 -9.47 1.51 -12.32
CA LEU A 202 -8.52 0.87 -11.41
C LEU A 202 -7.37 0.20 -12.16
N LEU A 203 -7.65 -0.52 -13.25
CA LEU A 203 -6.61 -1.17 -14.06
C LEU A 203 -5.69 -0.17 -14.75
N VAL A 204 -6.25 0.86 -15.38
CA VAL A 204 -5.48 1.92 -16.05
C VAL A 204 -4.64 2.68 -15.02
N SER A 205 -5.21 3.04 -13.87
CA SER A 205 -4.47 3.71 -12.81
C SER A 205 -3.35 2.81 -12.26
N ALA A 206 -3.62 1.52 -12.04
CA ALA A 206 -2.63 0.58 -11.53
C ALA A 206 -1.45 0.41 -12.49
N LEU A 207 -1.69 0.46 -13.79
CA LEU A 207 -0.63 0.44 -14.80
C LEU A 207 0.21 1.74 -14.75
N LEU A 208 -0.44 2.90 -14.69
CA LEU A 208 0.22 4.21 -14.76
C LEU A 208 1.00 4.59 -13.50
N ILE A 209 0.37 4.44 -12.33
CA ILE A 209 0.92 4.90 -11.04
C ILE A 209 1.17 3.76 -10.05
N GLY A 210 0.89 2.52 -10.45
CA GLY A 210 1.06 1.35 -9.60
C GLY A 210 -0.20 1.00 -8.79
N PRO A 211 -0.36 -0.28 -8.41
CA PRO A 211 -1.52 -0.76 -7.68
C PRO A 211 -1.61 -0.15 -6.27
N GLY A 212 -0.49 0.00 -5.56
CA GLY A 212 -0.48 0.60 -4.22
C GLY A 212 -0.94 2.06 -4.22
N ALA A 213 -0.51 2.85 -5.21
CA ALA A 213 -0.95 4.23 -5.34
C ALA A 213 -2.43 4.33 -5.74
N THR A 214 -2.85 3.48 -6.66
CA THR A 214 -4.26 3.39 -7.10
C THR A 214 -5.20 3.09 -5.94
N VAL A 215 -4.89 2.09 -5.12
CA VAL A 215 -5.69 1.72 -3.95
C VAL A 215 -5.69 2.85 -2.92
N SER A 216 -4.54 3.48 -2.68
CA SER A 216 -4.44 4.63 -1.76
C SER A 216 -5.27 5.83 -2.23
N MET A 217 -5.32 6.10 -3.55
CA MET A 217 -6.17 7.14 -4.13
C MET A 217 -7.65 6.78 -4.03
N ALA A 218 -8.02 5.51 -4.21
CA ALA A 218 -9.39 5.04 -3.99
C ALA A 218 -9.83 5.27 -2.53
N LEU A 219 -8.95 4.98 -1.55
CA LEU A 219 -9.19 5.26 -0.14
C LEU A 219 -9.30 6.77 0.15
N TYR A 220 -8.41 7.58 -0.42
CA TYR A 220 -8.49 9.05 -0.31
C TYR A 220 -9.85 9.59 -0.79
N PHE A 221 -10.35 9.08 -1.93
CA PHE A 221 -11.65 9.47 -2.46
C PHE A 221 -12.80 9.01 -1.54
N ARG A 222 -12.76 7.75 -1.09
CA ARG A 222 -13.72 7.17 -0.13
C ARG A 222 -13.85 8.05 1.12
N GLU A 223 -12.73 8.48 1.71
CA GLU A 223 -12.75 9.35 2.88
C GLU A 223 -13.42 10.71 2.60
N GLY A 224 -13.23 11.26 1.39
CA GLY A 224 -13.93 12.46 0.94
C GLY A 224 -15.46 12.28 0.93
N HIS A 225 -15.94 11.12 0.47
CA HIS A 225 -17.37 10.79 0.49
C HIS A 225 -17.91 10.65 1.92
N LEU A 226 -17.19 9.95 2.80
CA LEU A 226 -17.57 9.79 4.22
C LEU A 226 -17.54 11.11 5.01
N ALA A 227 -16.73 12.08 4.59
CA ALA A 227 -16.78 13.44 5.12
C ALA A 227 -18.04 14.19 4.70
N GLY A 228 -18.43 14.09 3.43
CA GLY A 228 -19.59 14.77 2.84
C GLY A 228 -20.93 14.33 3.44
N ASN A 229 -21.12 13.02 3.63
CA ASN A 229 -22.37 12.49 4.21
C ASN A 229 -22.56 12.92 5.68
N ALA A 230 -21.47 13.10 6.43
CA ALA A 230 -21.54 13.54 7.84
C ALA A 230 -21.90 15.02 8.04
N ARG A 231 -21.97 15.83 6.96
CA ARG A 231 -22.48 17.20 7.02
C ARG A 231 -24.00 17.29 6.81
N ARG A 232 -24.63 16.19 6.36
CA ARG A 232 -26.09 16.10 6.12
C ARG A 232 -26.89 15.63 7.34
N TYR A 233 -26.18 15.28 8.43
CA TYR A 233 -26.72 15.02 9.76
C TYR A 233 -26.14 16.05 10.75
#